data_AF-A0A3B9KL31-F1
#
_entry.id   AF-A0A3B9KL31-F1
#
_cell.length_a   1.000
_cell.length_b   1.000
_cell.length_c   1.000
_cell.angle_alpha   90.00
_cell.angle_beta   90.00
_cell.angle_gamma   90.00
#
_symmetry.space_group_name_H-M   'P 1'
#
loop_
_entity.id
_entity.type
_entity.pdbx_description
1 polymer ?
#
loop_
_entity_poly.entity_id
_entity_poly.type
_entity_poly.pdbx_seq_one_letter_code
_entity_poly.pdbx_strand_id
1 'polypeptide(L)'
;MESGEYAHEILVGDAETNENLGVQSQPDEAELKQRKRVLFLCTGNSARSQMAEAIVNHDLWNRWIAVSAGTRPAGYVHPYALAALEEAGIFHQGESKSVEVFKGQNFDLVVTVCDQAREACPLWLGPEKRIHVGFEDPAAVQGTEEEKMAAFRKTLKLIRATIPAVLKEFED
;
A
#
# COMPACT_ATOMS: atom_id res chain seq x y z
N MET A 1 -2.94 24.69 -44.31
CA MET A 1 -2.80 24.01 -43.01
C MET A 1 -2.72 25.13 -41.99
N GLU A 2 -3.88 25.50 -41.46
CA GLU A 2 -4.02 26.60 -40.49
C GLU A 2 -3.34 26.20 -39.18
N SER A 3 -2.48 27.09 -38.70
CA SER A 3 -1.91 27.09 -37.36
C SER A 3 -3.04 27.19 -36.35
N GLY A 4 -3.21 26.15 -35.54
CA GLY A 4 -4.10 26.19 -34.39
C GLY A 4 -3.56 27.17 -33.35
N GLU A 5 -3.96 28.42 -33.44
CA GLU A 5 -3.78 29.40 -32.37
C GLU A 5 -4.67 28.97 -31.19
N TYR A 6 -4.04 28.49 -30.13
CA TYR A 6 -4.73 28.22 -28.88
C TYR A 6 -5.23 29.56 -28.32
N ALA A 7 -6.55 29.74 -28.25
CA ALA A 7 -7.17 30.98 -27.79
C ALA A 7 -6.82 31.38 -26.34
N HIS A 8 -6.19 30.49 -25.57
CA HIS A 8 -5.73 30.75 -24.21
C HIS A 8 -4.41 30.03 -23.94
N GLU A 9 -3.30 30.69 -24.26
CA GLU A 9 -1.97 30.33 -23.76
C GLU A 9 -1.84 30.88 -22.33
N ILE A 10 -1.74 30.00 -21.32
CA ILE A 10 -1.45 30.42 -19.94
C ILE A 10 0.07 30.38 -19.77
N LEU A 11 0.71 31.55 -19.90
CA LEU A 11 2.11 31.73 -19.55
C LEU A 11 2.24 31.83 -18.03
N VAL A 12 2.79 30.79 -17.40
CA VAL A 12 3.10 30.81 -15.96
C VAL A 12 4.39 31.61 -15.79
N GLY A 13 4.28 32.91 -15.54
CA GLY A 13 5.48 33.77 -15.53
C GLY A 13 5.36 35.18 -14.97
N ASP A 14 4.22 35.61 -14.43
CA ASP A 14 4.13 36.94 -13.80
C ASP A 14 4.13 36.81 -12.29
N ALA A 15 5.09 37.50 -11.65
CA ALA A 15 5.39 37.43 -10.22
C ALA A 15 4.19 37.71 -9.30
N GLU A 16 3.10 38.29 -9.81
CA GLU A 16 1.87 38.60 -9.07
C GLU A 16 0.86 37.43 -9.01
N THR A 17 1.02 36.38 -9.82
CA THR A 17 0.15 35.18 -9.76
C THR A 17 0.64 34.12 -8.78
N ASN A 18 1.83 34.31 -8.22
CA ASN A 18 2.49 33.35 -7.32
C ASN A 18 2.02 33.45 -5.85
N GLU A 19 1.26 34.50 -5.47
CA GLU A 19 0.81 34.67 -4.09
C GLU A 19 -0.38 33.76 -3.71
N ASN A 20 -1.06 33.16 -4.70
CA ASN A 20 -2.20 32.25 -4.49
C ASN A 20 -1.93 30.79 -4.87
N LEU A 21 -0.72 30.46 -5.32
CA LEU A 21 -0.27 29.07 -5.29
C LEU A 21 0.12 28.77 -3.85
N GLY A 22 -0.90 28.48 -3.03
CA GLY A 22 -0.74 28.08 -1.66
C GLY A 22 0.38 27.05 -1.57
N VAL A 23 1.44 27.39 -0.86
CA VAL A 23 2.51 26.46 -0.52
C VAL A 23 1.81 25.22 0.00
N GLN A 24 1.98 24.07 -0.67
CA GLN A 24 1.52 22.81 -0.12
C GLN A 24 2.24 22.65 1.22
N SER A 25 1.52 22.99 2.30
CA SER A 25 2.05 22.93 3.65
C SER A 25 2.43 21.49 3.90
N GLN A 26 3.71 21.26 4.21
CA GLN A 26 4.13 19.97 4.73
C GLN A 26 3.24 19.67 5.94
N PRO A 27 2.69 18.44 6.05
CA PRO A 27 1.82 18.09 7.17
C PRO A 27 2.57 18.38 8.47
N ASP A 28 1.89 19.00 9.43
CA ASP A 28 2.53 19.34 10.69
C ASP A 28 2.91 18.05 11.45
N GLU A 29 3.90 18.15 12.33
CA GLU A 29 4.42 17.00 13.08
C GLU A 29 3.34 16.38 14.00
N ALA A 30 2.28 17.11 14.35
CA ALA A 30 1.15 16.65 15.14
C ALA A 30 0.11 15.86 14.30
N GLU A 31 -0.10 16.21 13.03
CA GLU A 31 -0.90 15.48 12.05
C GLU A 31 -0.27 14.13 11.73
N LEU A 32 1.07 14.06 11.63
CA LEU A 32 1.78 12.78 11.53
C LEU A 32 1.64 11.95 12.80
N LYS A 33 1.56 12.58 13.98
CA LYS A 33 1.40 11.93 15.29
C LYS A 33 0.01 11.34 15.53
N GLN A 34 -1.00 11.71 14.74
CA GLN A 34 -2.37 11.20 14.86
C GLN A 34 -2.64 9.96 14.01
N ARG A 35 -1.76 9.60 13.07
CA ARG A 35 -2.01 8.46 12.17
C ARG A 35 -1.64 7.14 12.83
N LYS A 36 -2.56 6.18 12.74
CA LYS A 36 -2.33 4.82 13.22
C LYS A 36 -1.37 4.07 12.30
N ARG A 37 -0.51 3.22 12.87
CA ARG A 37 0.47 2.43 12.12
C ARG A 37 -0.02 0.99 11.96
N VAL A 38 -0.06 0.51 10.73
CA VAL A 38 -0.40 -0.88 10.41
C VAL A 38 0.76 -1.62 9.75
N LEU A 39 1.02 -2.85 10.22
CA LEU A 39 1.97 -3.78 9.60
C LEU A 39 1.24 -4.90 8.87
N PHE A 40 1.41 -4.99 7.56
CA PHE A 40 0.92 -6.12 6.75
C PHE A 40 1.97 -7.22 6.63
N LEU A 41 1.62 -8.43 7.09
CA LEU A 41 2.50 -9.60 7.04
C LEU A 41 2.01 -10.66 6.07
N CYS A 42 2.90 -11.07 5.17
CA CYS A 42 2.74 -12.32 4.43
C CYS A 42 4.03 -13.15 4.50
N THR A 43 4.09 -14.28 3.79
CA THR A 43 5.28 -15.13 3.80
C THR A 43 6.45 -14.42 3.10
N GLY A 44 6.28 -14.09 1.83
CA GLY A 44 7.37 -13.61 0.95
C GLY A 44 7.52 -12.09 0.85
N ASN A 45 6.58 -11.31 1.37
CA ASN A 45 6.51 -9.85 1.16
C ASN A 45 6.68 -9.44 -0.31
N SER A 46 6.02 -10.18 -1.21
CA SER A 46 6.21 -10.02 -2.66
C SER A 46 4.95 -9.55 -3.39
N ALA A 47 3.75 -9.96 -2.96
CA ALA A 47 2.50 -9.59 -3.64
C ALA A 47 1.44 -8.99 -2.69
N ARG A 48 0.65 -9.84 -2.01
CA ARG A 48 -0.51 -9.44 -1.18
C ARG A 48 -0.21 -8.32 -0.18
N SER A 49 0.86 -8.45 0.60
CA SER A 49 1.22 -7.45 1.61
C SER A 49 1.71 -6.14 1.00
N GLN A 50 2.36 -6.19 -0.18
CA GLN A 50 2.82 -5.00 -0.91
C GLN A 50 1.61 -4.25 -1.49
N MET A 51 0.64 -4.97 -2.07
CA MET A 51 -0.62 -4.39 -2.50
C MET A 51 -1.39 -3.74 -1.35
N ALA A 52 -1.47 -4.41 -0.20
CA ALA A 52 -2.15 -3.87 0.98
C ALA A 52 -1.47 -2.59 1.49
N GLU A 53 -0.14 -2.57 1.58
CA GLU A 53 0.64 -1.37 1.93
C GLU A 53 0.35 -0.21 0.97
N ALA A 54 0.46 -0.46 -0.34
CA ALA A 54 0.25 0.54 -1.37
C ALA A 54 -1.17 1.12 -1.34
N ILE A 55 -2.18 0.26 -1.24
CA ILE A 55 -3.59 0.67 -1.18
C ILE A 55 -3.84 1.55 0.04
N VAL A 56 -3.37 1.16 1.23
CA VAL A 56 -3.63 1.92 2.45
C VAL A 56 -2.90 3.26 2.42
N ASN A 57 -1.65 3.29 1.95
CA ASN A 57 -0.89 4.54 1.82
C ASN A 57 -1.43 5.46 0.71
N HIS A 58 -2.20 4.93 -0.24
CA HIS A 58 -2.88 5.74 -1.25
C HIS A 58 -4.26 6.22 -0.80
N ASP A 59 -5.12 5.29 -0.38
CA ASP A 59 -6.54 5.55 -0.11
C ASP A 59 -6.78 6.12 1.31
N LEU A 60 -5.90 5.83 2.26
CA LEU A 60 -6.08 6.12 3.70
C LEU A 60 -4.94 6.93 4.32
N TRP A 61 -4.14 7.61 3.51
CA TRP A 61 -2.90 8.29 3.93
C TRP A 61 -3.09 9.31 5.06
N ASN A 62 -4.30 9.87 5.19
CA ASN A 62 -4.66 10.84 6.23
C ASN A 62 -4.93 10.21 7.60
N ARG A 63 -5.15 8.89 7.67
CA ARG A 63 -5.52 8.15 8.90
C ARG A 63 -4.53 7.05 9.26
N TRP A 64 -3.93 6.41 8.26
CA TRP A 64 -3.05 5.26 8.43
C TRP A 64 -1.70 5.46 7.78
N ILE A 65 -0.68 4.88 8.42
CA ILE A 65 0.65 4.66 7.85
C ILE A 65 0.84 3.15 7.76
N ALA A 66 0.88 2.62 6.54
CA ALA A 66 1.09 1.21 6.28
C ALA A 66 2.54 0.90 5.95
N VAL A 67 3.01 -0.22 6.50
CA VAL A 67 4.25 -0.89 6.09
C VAL A 67 3.97 -2.37 5.92
N SER A 68 4.80 -3.07 5.14
CA SER A 68 4.70 -4.52 4.99
C SER A 68 6.03 -5.23 5.19
N ALA A 69 5.94 -6.50 5.56
CA ALA A 69 7.09 -7.39 5.72
C ALA A 69 6.75 -8.87 5.47
N GLY A 70 7.81 -9.67 5.42
CA GLY A 70 7.79 -11.10 5.17
C GLY A 70 8.39 -11.88 6.34
N THR A 71 7.80 -13.01 6.69
CA THR A 71 8.43 -13.96 7.62
C THR A 71 9.58 -14.71 6.95
N ARG A 72 9.51 -14.89 5.61
CA ARG A 72 10.57 -15.41 4.74
C ARG A 72 10.57 -14.62 3.43
N PRO A 73 11.15 -13.41 3.42
CA PRO A 73 11.10 -12.51 2.27
C PRO A 73 11.61 -13.17 0.99
N ALA A 74 10.94 -12.88 -0.13
CA ALA A 74 11.32 -13.38 -1.44
C ALA A 74 12.55 -12.65 -2.02
N GLY A 75 12.87 -11.47 -1.49
CA GLY A 75 13.94 -10.60 -1.99
C GLY A 75 13.54 -9.74 -3.19
N TYR A 76 12.30 -9.86 -3.67
CA TYR A 76 11.75 -9.03 -4.73
C TYR A 76 10.25 -8.81 -4.56
N VAL A 77 9.75 -7.69 -5.09
CA VAL A 77 8.32 -7.43 -5.25
C VAL A 77 7.85 -8.02 -6.58
N HIS A 78 6.76 -8.78 -6.56
CA HIS A 78 6.28 -9.51 -7.72
C HIS A 78 5.89 -8.53 -8.84
N PRO A 79 6.40 -8.68 -10.08
CA PRO A 79 6.13 -7.73 -11.16
C PRO A 79 4.64 -7.51 -11.43
N TYR A 80 3.83 -8.58 -11.45
CA TYR A 80 2.37 -8.45 -11.59
C TYR A 80 1.67 -7.73 -10.44
N ALA A 81 2.26 -7.69 -9.24
CA ALA A 81 1.70 -6.87 -8.17
C ALA A 81 1.92 -5.38 -8.45
N LEU A 82 3.10 -5.00 -8.93
CA LEU A 82 3.41 -3.63 -9.34
C LEU A 82 2.57 -3.21 -10.54
N ALA A 83 2.48 -4.06 -11.57
CA ALA A 83 1.67 -3.78 -12.75
C ALA A 83 0.18 -3.59 -12.42
N ALA A 84 -0.37 -4.41 -11.50
CA ALA A 84 -1.78 -4.27 -11.12
C ALA A 84 -2.03 -2.98 -10.32
N LEU A 85 -1.07 -2.57 -9.49
CA LEU A 85 -1.13 -1.29 -8.77
C LEU A 85 -1.04 -0.12 -9.75
N GLU A 86 -0.14 -0.18 -10.73
CA GLU A 86 0.02 0.83 -11.77
C GLU A 86 -1.26 0.98 -12.61
N GLU A 87 -1.89 -0.12 -13.04
CA GLU A 87 -3.20 -0.11 -13.72
C GLU A 87 -4.31 0.55 -12.87
N ALA A 88 -4.20 0.48 -11.54
CA ALA A 88 -5.13 1.10 -10.61
C ALA A 88 -4.78 2.56 -10.27
N GLY A 89 -3.73 3.13 -10.89
CA GLY A 89 -3.24 4.47 -10.63
C GLY A 89 -2.50 4.62 -9.29
N ILE A 90 -2.05 3.51 -8.69
CA ILE A 90 -1.38 3.50 -7.39
C ILE A 90 0.11 3.32 -7.61
N PHE A 91 0.90 4.34 -7.27
CA PHE A 91 2.34 4.22 -7.25
C PHE A 91 2.83 3.49 -6.00
N HIS A 92 3.71 2.51 -6.18
CA HIS A 92 4.33 1.78 -5.07
C HIS A 92 5.76 1.41 -5.42
N GLN A 93 6.72 1.96 -4.67
CA GLN A 93 8.12 1.56 -4.84
C GLN A 93 8.32 0.12 -4.35
N GLY A 94 7.86 -0.16 -3.13
CA GLY A 94 7.89 -1.48 -2.50
C GLY A 94 9.30 -2.04 -2.28
N GLU A 95 9.46 -2.80 -1.20
CA GLU A 95 10.69 -3.57 -0.97
C GLU A 95 10.34 -4.83 -0.21
N SER A 96 10.81 -5.98 -0.70
CA SER A 96 10.65 -7.26 -0.01
C SER A 96 11.64 -7.34 1.16
N LYS A 97 11.13 -7.25 2.39
CA LYS A 97 11.94 -7.15 3.62
C LYS A 97 11.45 -8.06 4.73
N SER A 98 12.38 -8.42 5.61
CA SER A 98 12.11 -9.26 6.77
C SER A 98 11.31 -8.51 7.81
N VAL A 99 10.38 -9.19 8.48
CA VAL A 99 9.67 -8.64 9.64
C VAL A 99 10.60 -8.22 10.77
N GLU A 100 11.80 -8.82 10.85
CA GLU A 100 12.80 -8.50 11.87
C GLU A 100 13.31 -7.05 11.79
N VAL A 101 13.21 -6.36 10.64
CA VAL A 101 13.59 -4.94 10.53
C VAL A 101 12.70 -4.03 11.37
N PHE A 102 11.52 -4.52 11.77
CA PHE A 102 10.55 -3.80 12.58
C PHE A 102 10.62 -4.17 14.07
N LYS A 103 11.62 -4.95 14.48
CA LYS A 103 11.79 -5.33 15.89
C LYS A 103 12.00 -4.09 16.77
N GLY A 104 11.23 -4.01 17.86
CA GLY A 104 11.24 -2.85 18.76
C GLY A 104 10.42 -1.66 18.27
N GLN A 105 9.78 -1.75 17.11
CA GLN A 105 8.80 -0.76 16.65
C GLN A 105 7.39 -1.12 17.13
N ASN A 106 6.59 -0.09 17.39
CA ASN A 106 5.19 -0.23 17.78
C ASN A 106 4.26 -0.06 16.58
N PHE A 107 3.26 -0.94 16.50
CA PHE A 107 2.15 -0.84 15.57
C PHE A 107 0.84 -0.78 16.36
N ASP A 108 -0.15 -0.10 15.78
CA ASP A 108 -1.51 -0.08 16.30
C ASP A 108 -2.28 -1.32 15.85
N LEU A 109 -1.92 -1.86 14.68
CA LEU A 109 -2.48 -3.09 14.15
C LEU A 109 -1.45 -3.89 13.33
N VAL A 110 -1.52 -5.21 13.45
CA VAL A 110 -0.77 -6.18 12.63
C VAL A 110 -1.79 -7.02 11.88
N VAL A 111 -1.75 -6.96 10.55
CA VAL A 111 -2.66 -7.68 9.67
C VAL A 111 -1.89 -8.76 8.92
N THR A 112 -2.23 -10.01 9.21
CA THR A 112 -1.71 -11.17 8.51
C THR A 112 -2.57 -11.46 7.29
N VAL A 113 -1.98 -11.49 6.09
CA VAL A 113 -2.72 -11.60 4.81
C VAL A 113 -2.59 -12.96 4.10
N CYS A 114 -1.88 -13.91 4.73
CA CYS A 114 -1.85 -15.31 4.32
C CYS A 114 -1.74 -16.23 5.54
N ASP A 115 -2.26 -17.46 5.44
CA ASP A 115 -2.30 -18.41 6.55
C ASP A 115 -0.91 -18.75 7.10
N GLN A 116 0.06 -18.94 6.21
CA GLN A 116 1.43 -19.26 6.61
C GLN A 116 2.08 -18.11 7.41
N ALA A 117 1.73 -16.86 7.12
CA ALA A 117 2.20 -15.74 7.91
C ALA A 117 1.47 -15.64 9.24
N ARG A 118 0.20 -16.04 9.32
CA ARG A 118 -0.53 -16.17 10.60
C ARG A 118 0.20 -17.12 11.55
N GLU A 119 0.59 -18.29 11.06
CA GLU A 119 1.27 -19.32 11.85
C GLU A 119 2.70 -18.92 12.23
N ALA A 120 3.42 -18.28 11.31
CA ALA A 120 4.80 -17.86 11.52
C ALA A 120 4.95 -16.44 12.12
N CYS A 121 3.85 -15.82 12.55
CA CYS A 121 3.87 -14.42 13.00
C CYS A 121 4.63 -14.29 14.33
N PRO A 122 5.69 -13.46 14.39
CA PRO A 122 6.54 -13.37 15.58
C PRO A 122 5.78 -13.04 16.87
N LEU A 123 6.19 -13.67 17.97
CA LEU A 123 5.57 -13.46 19.29
C LEU A 123 5.73 -12.01 19.80
N TRP A 124 6.84 -11.35 19.45
CA TRP A 124 7.15 -9.99 19.90
C TRP A 124 6.21 -8.91 19.35
N LEU A 125 5.40 -9.23 18.33
CA LEU A 125 4.38 -8.33 17.81
C LEU A 125 3.10 -8.27 18.68
N GLY A 126 2.99 -9.10 19.71
CA GLY A 126 1.82 -9.16 20.60
C GLY A 126 0.59 -9.78 19.93
N PRO A 127 -0.26 -10.55 20.64
CA PRO A 127 -1.53 -11.05 20.13
C PRO A 127 -2.65 -9.99 20.12
N GLU A 128 -2.61 -9.01 21.01
CA GLU A 128 -3.71 -8.07 21.28
C GLU A 128 -3.99 -7.07 20.14
N LYS A 129 -3.04 -6.88 19.22
CA LYS A 129 -3.15 -6.00 18.06
C LYS A 129 -3.06 -6.76 16.74
N ARG A 130 -3.50 -8.02 16.70
CA ARG A 130 -3.29 -8.91 15.56
C ARG A 130 -4.59 -9.46 15.01
N ILE A 131 -4.78 -9.30 13.71
CA ILE A 131 -5.89 -9.91 12.97
C ILE A 131 -5.38 -10.65 11.73
N HIS A 132 -6.24 -11.51 11.18
CA HIS A 132 -5.98 -12.23 9.96
C HIS A 132 -7.07 -11.96 8.92
N VAL A 133 -6.65 -11.59 7.72
CA VAL A 133 -7.52 -11.39 6.55
C VAL A 133 -6.91 -12.17 5.39
N GLY A 134 -7.38 -13.40 5.16
CA GLY A 134 -6.82 -14.30 4.16
C GLY A 134 -7.18 -13.91 2.72
N PHE A 135 -6.18 -13.91 1.84
CA PHE A 135 -6.38 -13.80 0.39
C PHE A 135 -5.68 -14.95 -0.33
N GLU A 136 -6.33 -15.46 -1.39
CA GLU A 136 -5.73 -16.42 -2.33
C GLU A 136 -4.39 -15.88 -2.85
N ASP A 137 -3.41 -16.77 -3.06
CA ASP A 137 -2.11 -16.37 -3.57
C ASP A 137 -2.16 -16.21 -5.10
N PRO A 138 -2.10 -14.98 -5.64
CA PRO A 138 -2.16 -14.81 -7.09
C PRO A 138 -0.92 -15.38 -7.79
N ALA A 139 0.21 -15.51 -7.08
CA ALA A 139 1.44 -16.09 -7.64
C ALA A 139 1.37 -17.62 -7.81
N ALA A 140 0.39 -18.28 -7.19
CA ALA A 140 0.18 -19.72 -7.36
C ALA A 140 -0.56 -20.07 -8.66
N VAL A 141 -1.22 -19.09 -9.30
CA VAL A 141 -1.98 -19.29 -10.54
C VAL A 141 -1.04 -19.61 -11.68
N GLN A 142 -1.33 -20.71 -12.38
CA GLN A 142 -0.61 -21.14 -13.58
C GLN A 142 -1.44 -20.79 -14.82
N GLY A 143 -0.79 -20.73 -15.99
CA GLY A 143 -1.43 -20.45 -17.27
C GLY A 143 -0.72 -19.36 -18.06
N THR A 144 -1.47 -18.73 -18.95
CA THR A 144 -1.04 -17.59 -19.75
C THR A 144 -0.74 -16.36 -18.89
N GLU A 145 0.01 -15.42 -19.45
CA GLU A 145 0.34 -14.17 -18.76
C GLU A 145 -0.92 -13.36 -18.42
N GLU A 146 -1.96 -13.40 -19.28
CA GLU A 146 -3.24 -12.74 -19.01
C GLU A 146 -4.01 -13.41 -17.86
N GLU A 147 -4.02 -14.75 -17.77
CA GLU A 147 -4.65 -15.46 -16.66
C GLU A 147 -3.96 -15.16 -15.32
N LYS A 148 -2.62 -15.12 -15.31
CA LYS A 148 -1.85 -14.70 -14.14
C LYS A 148 -2.18 -13.25 -13.79
N MET A 149 -2.12 -12.33 -14.75
CA MET A 149 -2.40 -10.92 -14.51
C MET A 149 -3.84 -10.71 -14.00
N ALA A 150 -4.83 -11.43 -14.54
CA ALA A 150 -6.20 -11.42 -14.07
C ALA A 150 -6.32 -11.86 -12.59
N ALA A 151 -5.52 -12.83 -12.15
CA ALA A 151 -5.46 -13.22 -10.75
C ALA A 151 -4.92 -12.08 -9.85
N PHE A 152 -3.86 -11.40 -10.27
CA PHE A 152 -3.32 -10.24 -9.54
C PHE A 152 -4.33 -9.09 -9.47
N ARG A 153 -5.01 -8.77 -10.57
CA ARG A 153 -6.10 -7.77 -10.61
C ARG A 153 -7.24 -8.15 -9.67
N LYS A 154 -7.67 -9.42 -9.68
CA LYS A 154 -8.71 -9.94 -8.77
C LYS A 154 -8.29 -9.78 -7.31
N THR A 155 -7.08 -10.20 -6.96
CA THR A 155 -6.55 -10.07 -5.60
C THR A 155 -6.46 -8.62 -5.16
N LEU A 156 -5.97 -7.71 -6.03
CA LEU A 156 -5.94 -6.27 -5.74
C LEU A 156 -7.33 -5.71 -5.42
N LYS A 157 -8.33 -6.04 -6.25
CA LYS A 157 -9.72 -5.61 -6.04
C LYS A 157 -10.27 -6.10 -4.71
N LEU A 158 -10.01 -7.36 -4.34
CA LEU A 158 -10.42 -7.92 -3.06
C LEU A 158 -9.74 -7.20 -1.90
N ILE A 159 -8.42 -6.99 -1.96
CA ILE A 159 -7.68 -6.26 -0.92
C ILE A 159 -8.24 -4.84 -0.76
N ARG A 160 -8.47 -4.12 -1.87
CA ARG A 160 -8.96 -2.73 -1.86
C ARG A 160 -10.39 -2.62 -1.33
N ALA A 161 -11.22 -3.64 -1.52
CA ALA A 161 -12.57 -3.68 -0.95
C ALA A 161 -12.57 -4.04 0.55
N THR A 162 -11.69 -4.96 0.97
CA THR A 162 -11.72 -5.53 2.33
C THR A 162 -10.87 -4.76 3.32
N ILE A 163 -9.60 -4.48 3.01
CA ILE A 163 -8.65 -3.93 3.99
C ILE A 163 -9.08 -2.55 4.52
N PRO A 164 -9.49 -1.58 3.68
CA PRO A 164 -9.95 -0.29 4.19
C PRO A 164 -11.16 -0.39 5.12
N ALA A 165 -12.09 -1.31 4.83
CA ALA A 165 -13.25 -1.55 5.69
C ALA A 165 -12.84 -2.12 7.04
N VAL A 166 -11.92 -3.11 7.03
CA VAL A 166 -11.37 -3.70 8.26
C VAL A 166 -10.65 -2.64 9.09
N LEU A 167 -9.77 -1.84 8.49
CA LEU A 167 -9.00 -0.83 9.24
C LEU A 167 -9.91 0.20 9.91
N LYS A 168 -11.05 0.54 9.31
CA LYS A 168 -12.03 1.45 9.89
C LYS A 168 -12.57 0.97 11.24
N GLU A 169 -12.64 -0.34 11.48
CA GLU A 169 -13.08 -0.90 12.77
C GLU A 169 -12.06 -0.67 13.90
N PHE A 170 -10.84 -0.26 13.56
CA PHE A 170 -9.75 0.01 14.51
C PHE A 170 -9.37 1.48 14.57
N GLU A 171 -10.19 2.38 14.03
CA GLU A 171 -9.93 3.82 14.04
C GLU A 171 -10.30 4.50 15.36
N ASP A 172 -11.09 3.86 16.23
CA ASP A 172 -11.54 4.39 17.52
C ASP A 172 -11.36 3.40 18.69
#